data_AF-A0A166I9J6-F1
#
_entry.id   AF-A0A166I9J6-F1
#
_cell.length_a   1.000
_cell.length_b   1.000
_cell.length_c   1.000
_cell.angle_alpha   90.00
_cell.angle_beta   90.00
_cell.angle_gamma   90.00
#
_symmetry.space_group_name_H-M   'P 1'
#
loop_
_entity.id
_entity.type
_entity.pdbx_description
1 polymer ?
#
loop_
_entity_poly.entity_id
_entity_poly.type
_entity_poly.pdbx_seq_one_letter_code
_entity_poly.pdbx_strand_id
1 'polypeptide(L)'
;MAISTTSPVTSTLLPEVLGFAPQLLLDDIINIANNAIYHCVDALEPFLYRWAEERALKLQAQGKEWSGESQIEQGLVSFQTLLEQHVDIAFDFFEVWSLRNIFAFPADLPVVVPHQKDLDLTTSSEREDGLFKEIEELRRRVENQRRLKSLLVRAIAKAESRAVYSNNRLQSLAFLEPLADESLSSLPANLDALHNSLKSLTSDLPSSLPTTHPSADPTKPPWQTSQRGYLQWAVNKLVENARSERKSLGGTQSAIGLAAETANSIGRVTDVRRALMALEEPGDDDELPDSSQ
;
A
#
# COMPACT_ATOMS: atom_id res chain seq x y z
N MET A 1 58.20 8.75 25.75
CA MET A 1 57.18 8.24 24.81
C MET A 1 55.86 8.22 25.54
N ALA A 2 55.08 9.31 25.42
CA ALA A 2 53.76 9.40 26.02
C ALA A 2 52.79 8.58 25.16
N ILE A 3 52.14 7.60 25.77
CA ILE A 3 51.03 6.87 25.18
C ILE A 3 49.86 7.85 25.21
N SER A 4 49.61 8.51 24.07
CA SER A 4 48.43 9.35 23.89
C SER A 4 47.21 8.46 24.01
N THR A 5 46.46 8.65 25.09
CA THR A 5 45.10 8.14 25.25
C THR A 5 44.24 8.74 24.15
N THR A 6 44.01 7.99 23.08
CA THR A 6 43.09 8.36 22.00
C THR A 6 41.69 8.52 22.59
N SER A 7 41.19 9.75 22.62
CA SER A 7 39.80 10.03 22.98
C SER A 7 38.86 9.20 22.07
N PRO A 8 37.81 8.54 22.59
CA PRO A 8 36.88 7.74 21.79
C PRO A 8 36.18 8.56 20.69
N VAL A 9 36.13 9.89 20.84
CA VAL A 9 35.48 10.82 19.91
C VAL A 9 36.17 10.85 18.54
N THR A 10 37.49 10.67 18.46
CA THR A 10 38.19 10.68 17.16
C THR A 10 37.91 9.43 16.34
N SER A 11 37.58 8.31 16.99
CA SER A 11 37.29 7.04 16.31
C SER A 11 35.94 7.05 15.60
N THR A 12 34.98 7.85 16.04
CA THR A 12 33.63 7.95 15.44
C THR A 12 33.53 9.06 14.40
N LEU A 13 34.30 10.14 14.56
CA LEU A 13 34.33 11.26 13.61
C LEU A 13 34.81 10.84 12.22
N LEU A 14 35.76 9.93 12.15
CA LEU A 14 36.36 9.55 10.88
C LEU A 14 35.39 8.74 10.00
N PRO A 15 34.73 7.68 10.50
CA PRO A 15 33.64 7.03 9.77
C PRO A 15 32.48 7.97 9.44
N GLU A 16 32.18 8.95 10.30
CA GLU A 16 31.15 9.96 10.04
C GLU A 16 31.52 10.87 8.85
N VAL A 17 32.78 11.30 8.75
CA VAL A 17 33.27 12.16 7.65
C VAL A 17 33.34 11.38 6.33
N LEU A 18 33.84 10.14 6.36
CA LEU A 18 34.01 9.34 5.16
C LEU A 18 32.71 8.65 4.71
N GLY A 19 31.76 8.46 5.62
CA GLY A 19 30.56 7.64 5.40
C GLY A 19 30.83 6.13 5.42
N PHE A 20 32.06 5.70 5.69
CA PHE A 20 32.47 4.30 5.83
C PHE A 20 33.67 4.19 6.78
N ALA A 21 33.89 3.00 7.35
CA ALA A 21 35.06 2.73 8.18
C ALA A 21 36.31 2.51 7.29
N PRO A 22 37.44 3.22 7.53
CA PRO A 22 38.65 3.08 6.72
C PRO A 22 39.20 1.66 6.62
N GLN A 23 39.00 0.86 7.67
CA GLN A 23 39.39 -0.55 7.71
C GLN A 23 38.77 -1.33 6.54
N LEU A 24 37.49 -1.09 6.23
CA LEU A 24 36.81 -1.76 5.11
C LEU A 24 37.43 -1.43 3.76
N LEU A 25 37.87 -0.17 3.57
CA LEU A 25 38.56 0.24 2.35
C LEU A 25 39.92 -0.47 2.23
N LEU A 26 40.65 -0.59 3.33
CA LEU A 26 41.95 -1.26 3.36
C LEU A 26 41.79 -2.76 3.09
N ASP A 27 40.79 -3.41 3.71
CA ASP A 27 40.43 -4.80 3.45
C ASP A 27 40.12 -5.04 1.97
N ASP A 28 39.29 -4.17 1.36
CA ASP A 28 38.95 -4.27 -0.06
C ASP A 28 40.20 -4.11 -0.96
N ILE A 29 41.11 -3.18 -0.63
CA ILE A 29 42.37 -3.00 -1.36
C ILE A 29 43.25 -4.24 -1.28
N ILE A 30 43.40 -4.83 -0.09
CA ILE A 30 44.17 -6.06 0.12
C ILE A 30 43.57 -7.20 -0.70
N ASN A 31 42.25 -7.32 -0.67
CA ASN A 31 41.54 -8.37 -1.39
C ASN A 31 41.72 -8.23 -2.91
N ILE A 32 41.62 -7.00 -3.44
CA ILE A 32 41.88 -6.72 -4.86
C ILE A 32 43.35 -7.01 -5.21
N ALA A 33 44.30 -6.66 -4.35
CA ALA A 33 45.72 -6.92 -4.61
C ALA A 33 46.03 -8.41 -4.64
N ASN A 34 45.47 -9.20 -3.71
CA ASN A 34 45.62 -10.65 -3.72
C ASN A 34 45.01 -11.27 -4.99
N ASN A 35 43.81 -10.84 -5.39
CA ASN A 35 43.20 -11.25 -6.66
C ASN A 35 44.06 -10.90 -7.87
N ALA A 36 44.67 -9.71 -7.89
CA ALA A 36 45.59 -9.32 -8.96
C ALA A 36 46.82 -10.22 -9.05
N ILE A 37 47.38 -10.67 -7.92
CA ILE A 37 48.50 -11.62 -7.91
C ILE A 37 48.09 -12.95 -8.54
N TYR A 38 46.96 -13.52 -8.11
CA TYR A 38 46.44 -14.76 -8.69
C TYR A 38 46.27 -14.62 -10.20
N HIS A 39 45.62 -13.54 -10.66
CA HIS A 39 45.46 -13.27 -12.08
C HIS A 39 46.78 -13.09 -12.84
N CYS A 40 47.81 -12.49 -12.22
CA CYS A 40 49.12 -12.36 -12.84
C CYS A 40 49.85 -13.70 -12.97
N VAL A 41 49.77 -14.56 -11.95
CA VAL A 41 50.37 -15.90 -11.95
C VAL A 41 49.66 -16.78 -12.99
N ASP A 42 48.33 -16.78 -12.99
CA ASP A 42 47.50 -17.49 -13.99
C ASP A 42 47.78 -17.01 -15.42
N ALA A 43 47.98 -15.70 -15.60
CA ALA A 43 48.31 -15.15 -16.90
C ALA A 43 49.72 -15.52 -17.35
N LEU A 44 50.68 -15.69 -16.43
CA LEU A 44 52.07 -16.05 -16.72
C LEU A 44 52.23 -17.54 -17.08
N GLU A 45 51.46 -18.41 -16.43
CA GLU A 45 51.47 -19.86 -16.62
C GLU A 45 51.49 -20.30 -18.11
N PRO A 46 50.54 -19.88 -18.98
CA PRO A 46 50.52 -20.31 -20.38
C PRO A 46 51.72 -19.81 -21.18
N PHE A 47 52.32 -18.66 -20.83
CA PHE A 47 53.53 -18.18 -21.50
C PHE A 47 54.74 -19.05 -21.16
N LEU A 48 54.85 -19.50 -19.89
CA LEU A 48 55.92 -20.39 -19.46
C LEU A 48 55.79 -21.77 -20.10
N TYR A 49 54.58 -22.32 -20.23
CA TYR A 49 54.36 -23.58 -20.95
C TYR A 49 54.73 -23.47 -22.42
N ARG A 50 54.29 -22.42 -23.13
CA ARG A 50 54.70 -22.20 -24.53
C ARG A 50 56.20 -22.09 -24.68
N TRP A 51 56.87 -21.37 -23.77
CA TRP A 51 58.32 -21.26 -23.76
C TRP A 51 59.01 -22.62 -23.52
N ALA A 52 58.46 -23.45 -22.62
CA ALA A 52 58.94 -24.80 -22.39
C ALA A 52 58.77 -25.70 -23.61
N GLU A 53 57.60 -25.72 -24.24
CA GLU A 53 57.33 -26.51 -25.45
C GLU A 53 58.33 -26.18 -26.56
N GLU A 54 58.55 -24.89 -26.85
CA GLU A 54 59.54 -24.46 -27.84
C GLU A 54 60.96 -24.92 -27.51
N ARG A 55 61.31 -24.94 -26.22
CA ARG A 55 62.63 -25.39 -25.75
C ARG A 55 62.76 -26.90 -25.83
N ALA A 56 61.70 -27.64 -25.49
CA ALA A 56 61.64 -29.09 -25.60
C ALA A 56 61.84 -29.54 -27.06
N LEU A 57 61.15 -28.91 -28.00
CA LEU A 57 61.30 -29.19 -29.44
C LEU A 57 62.73 -28.96 -29.94
N LYS A 58 63.39 -27.86 -29.51
CA LYS A 58 64.79 -27.56 -29.89
C LYS A 58 65.78 -28.57 -29.31
N LEU A 59 65.55 -29.05 -28.10
CA LEU A 59 66.41 -30.04 -27.43
C LEU A 59 66.19 -31.46 -27.98
N GLN A 60 64.95 -31.79 -28.34
CA GLN A 60 64.61 -33.06 -28.98
C GLN A 60 65.31 -33.19 -30.35
N ALA A 61 65.37 -32.11 -31.13
CA ALA A 61 66.14 -32.05 -32.37
C ALA A 61 67.66 -32.27 -32.17
N GLN A 62 68.17 -32.06 -30.95
CA GLN A 62 69.56 -32.32 -30.54
C GLN A 62 69.73 -33.67 -29.83
N GLY A 63 68.70 -34.52 -29.81
CA GLY A 63 68.74 -35.86 -29.18
C GLY A 63 68.70 -35.86 -27.65
N LYS A 64 68.31 -34.74 -27.02
CA LYS A 64 68.14 -34.63 -25.56
C LYS A 64 66.65 -34.52 -25.22
N GLU A 65 66.16 -35.44 -24.40
CA GLU A 65 64.84 -35.29 -23.77
C GLU A 65 64.91 -34.29 -22.61
N TRP A 66 63.94 -33.37 -22.56
CA TRP A 66 63.77 -32.42 -21.47
C TRP A 66 62.30 -32.41 -21.05
N SER A 67 62.04 -32.82 -19.80
CA SER A 67 60.73 -32.71 -19.16
C SER A 67 60.80 -31.57 -18.14
N GLY A 68 60.49 -30.36 -18.62
CA GLY A 68 60.57 -29.12 -17.83
C GLY A 68 59.29 -28.70 -17.15
N GLU A 69 58.17 -29.36 -17.47
CA GLU A 69 56.82 -28.98 -17.00
C GLU A 69 56.74 -28.98 -15.47
N SER A 70 57.19 -30.06 -14.83
CA SER A 70 57.20 -30.17 -13.36
C SER A 70 58.09 -29.12 -12.69
N GLN A 71 59.18 -28.68 -13.33
CA GLN A 71 60.05 -27.62 -12.80
C GLN A 71 59.38 -26.25 -12.91
N ILE A 72 58.57 -26.03 -13.95
CA ILE A 72 57.80 -24.80 -14.13
C ILE A 72 56.66 -24.74 -13.11
N GLU A 73 55.91 -25.82 -12.91
CA GLU A 73 54.88 -25.88 -11.88
C GLU A 73 55.46 -25.60 -10.49
N GLN A 74 56.56 -26.27 -10.13
CA GLN A 74 57.22 -26.04 -8.84
C GLN A 74 57.75 -24.60 -8.71
N GLY A 75 58.32 -24.06 -9.79
CA GLY A 75 58.77 -22.67 -9.85
C GLY A 75 57.64 -21.68 -9.67
N LEU A 76 56.51 -21.90 -10.35
CA LEU A 76 55.32 -21.05 -10.30
C LEU A 76 54.71 -21.04 -8.90
N VAL A 77 54.56 -22.21 -8.27
CA VAL A 77 54.08 -22.32 -6.88
C VAL A 77 55.02 -21.60 -5.91
N SER A 78 56.33 -21.76 -6.07
CA SER A 78 57.32 -21.06 -5.23
C SER A 78 57.29 -19.55 -5.42
N PHE A 79 57.09 -19.08 -6.65
CA PHE A 79 56.98 -17.67 -7.00
C PHE A 79 55.70 -17.05 -6.46
N GLN A 80 54.58 -17.75 -6.60
CA GLN A 80 53.29 -17.35 -6.03
C GLN A 80 53.39 -17.22 -4.51
N THR A 81 53.91 -18.24 -3.82
CA THR A 81 54.06 -18.21 -2.36
C THR A 81 54.96 -17.04 -1.91
N LEU A 82 56.04 -16.77 -2.66
CA LEU A 82 56.94 -15.65 -2.39
C LEU A 82 56.23 -14.30 -2.56
N LEU A 83 55.44 -14.15 -3.62
CA LEU A 83 54.65 -12.94 -3.87
C LEU A 83 53.60 -12.73 -2.79
N GLU A 84 52.83 -13.76 -2.46
CA GLU A 84 51.83 -13.72 -1.38
C GLU A 84 52.47 -13.26 -0.08
N GLN A 85 53.60 -13.86 0.33
CA GLN A 85 54.30 -13.48 1.56
C GLN A 85 54.78 -12.01 1.52
N HIS A 86 55.37 -11.56 0.41
CA HIS A 86 55.88 -10.19 0.35
C HIS A 86 54.76 -9.17 0.32
N VAL A 87 53.68 -9.48 -0.37
CA VAL A 87 52.53 -8.60 -0.50
C VAL A 87 51.75 -8.51 0.81
N ASP A 88 51.57 -9.61 1.54
CA ASP A 88 50.99 -9.63 2.89
C ASP A 88 51.75 -8.68 3.83
N ILE A 89 53.08 -8.84 3.92
CA ILE A 89 53.93 -7.98 4.75
C ILE A 89 53.85 -6.51 4.31
N ALA A 90 53.89 -6.24 3.00
CA ALA A 90 53.84 -4.88 2.49
C ALA A 90 52.49 -4.22 2.79
N PHE A 91 51.38 -4.96 2.66
CA PHE A 91 50.05 -4.43 2.95
C PHE A 91 49.76 -4.31 4.44
N ASP A 92 50.31 -5.17 5.31
CA ASP A 92 50.27 -4.97 6.77
C ASP A 92 50.91 -3.62 7.15
N PHE A 93 52.09 -3.33 6.58
CA PHE A 93 52.76 -2.04 6.81
C PHE A 93 51.95 -0.88 6.23
N PHE A 94 51.37 -1.06 5.05
CA PHE A 94 50.51 -0.05 4.43
C PHE A 94 49.25 0.22 5.25
N GLU A 95 48.60 -0.82 5.79
CA GLU A 95 47.40 -0.71 6.61
C GLU A 95 47.71 0.10 7.88
N VAL A 96 48.73 -0.32 8.63
CA VAL A 96 49.15 0.37 9.85
C VAL A 96 49.59 1.79 9.57
N TRP A 97 50.34 2.03 8.48
CA TRP A 97 50.77 3.37 8.12
C TRP A 97 49.59 4.26 7.71
N SER A 98 48.63 3.73 6.96
CA SER A 98 47.44 4.45 6.52
C SER A 98 46.55 4.84 7.68
N LEU A 99 46.29 3.91 8.62
CA LEU A 99 45.49 4.20 9.82
C LEU A 99 46.17 5.19 10.77
N ARG A 100 47.51 5.30 10.75
CA ARG A 100 48.25 6.22 11.62
C ARG A 100 48.50 7.60 11.02
N ASN A 101 48.49 7.74 9.68
CA ASN A 101 48.86 8.98 9.00
C ASN A 101 47.75 9.56 8.13
N ILE A 102 47.12 8.75 7.27
CA ILE A 102 46.08 9.21 6.35
C ILE A 102 44.75 9.31 7.09
N PHE A 103 44.37 8.23 7.76
CA PHE A 103 43.13 8.11 8.51
C PHE A 103 43.34 8.41 10.00
N ALA A 104 44.08 9.47 10.28
CA ALA A 104 44.31 9.93 11.64
C ALA A 104 44.14 11.44 11.73
N PHE A 105 43.35 11.87 12.71
CA PHE A 105 43.31 13.27 13.12
C PHE A 105 44.24 13.47 14.31
N PRO A 106 45.02 14.56 14.34
CA PRO A 106 45.78 14.92 15.54
C PRO A 106 44.81 15.21 16.69
N ALA A 107 45.08 14.64 17.87
CA ALA A 107 44.21 14.74 19.04
C ALA A 107 43.97 16.19 19.52
N ASP A 108 44.87 17.10 19.15
CA ASP A 108 44.83 18.51 19.56
C ASP A 108 44.06 19.41 18.59
N LEU A 109 43.56 18.88 17.46
CA LEU A 109 42.85 19.67 16.46
C LEU A 109 41.32 19.54 16.67
N PRO A 110 40.61 20.64 16.97
CA PRO A 110 39.16 20.65 16.99
C PRO A 110 38.63 20.57 15.56
N VAL A 111 38.43 19.36 15.06
CA VAL A 111 37.81 19.11 13.75
C VAL A 111 36.30 19.29 13.88
N VAL A 112 35.74 20.24 13.14
CA VAL A 112 34.29 20.44 13.01
C VAL A 112 33.89 20.04 11.60
N VAL A 113 33.02 19.05 11.48
CA VAL A 113 32.55 18.56 10.17
C VAL A 113 31.48 19.52 9.63
N PRO A 114 31.32 19.71 8.30
CA PRO A 114 30.36 20.68 7.77
C PRO A 114 28.92 20.53 8.26
N HIS A 115 28.44 19.30 8.48
CA HIS A 115 27.10 19.05 9.02
C HIS A 115 26.97 19.30 10.52
N GLN A 116 28.07 19.50 11.23
CA GLN A 116 28.11 19.88 12.65
C GLN A 116 28.14 21.41 12.83
N LYS A 117 28.27 22.19 11.75
CA LYS A 117 28.48 23.65 11.80
C LYS A 117 27.34 24.43 12.47
N ASP A 118 26.12 23.90 12.40
CA ASP A 118 24.92 24.53 12.99
C ASP A 118 24.32 23.67 14.11
N LEU A 119 25.09 22.73 14.66
CA LEU A 119 24.63 21.84 15.72
C LEU A 119 24.62 22.58 17.05
N ASP A 120 23.43 23.05 17.45
CA ASP A 120 23.24 23.70 18.74
C ASP A 120 22.97 22.65 19.85
N LEU A 121 24.06 22.20 20.49
CA LEU A 121 24.01 21.28 21.62
C LEU A 121 23.50 21.92 22.92
N THR A 122 23.15 23.22 22.92
CA THR A 122 22.59 23.91 24.10
C THR A 122 21.07 23.74 24.23
N THR A 123 20.46 23.06 23.26
CA THR A 123 19.03 22.77 23.26
C THR A 123 18.66 21.89 24.46
N SER A 124 17.67 22.32 25.24
CA SER A 124 17.12 21.51 26.35
C SER A 124 16.36 20.28 25.81
N SER A 125 16.51 19.14 26.51
CA SER A 125 15.74 17.92 26.24
C SER A 125 14.21 18.18 26.20
N GLU A 126 13.71 19.11 27.00
CA GLU A 126 12.28 19.47 27.01
C GLU A 126 11.84 20.12 25.68
N ARG A 127 12.74 20.86 25.03
CA ARG A 127 12.48 21.50 23.75
C ARG A 127 12.48 20.48 22.62
N GLU A 128 13.39 19.50 22.67
CA GLU A 128 13.40 18.38 21.72
C GLU A 128 12.10 17.57 21.80
N ASP A 129 11.66 17.21 23.01
CA ASP A 129 10.39 16.52 23.23
C ASP A 129 9.19 17.34 22.74
N GLY A 130 9.22 18.66 22.93
CA GLY A 130 8.23 19.58 22.39
C GLY A 130 8.16 19.55 20.86
N LEU A 131 9.32 19.60 20.19
CA LEU A 131 9.42 19.51 18.74
C LEU A 131 8.97 18.14 18.20
N PHE A 132 9.28 17.04 18.89
CA PHE A 132 8.80 15.72 18.53
C PHE A 132 7.26 15.63 18.60
N LYS A 133 6.66 16.20 19.64
CA LYS A 133 5.19 16.29 19.75
C LYS A 133 4.60 17.14 18.63
N GLU A 134 5.21 18.28 18.31
CA GLU A 134 4.78 19.13 17.20
C GLU A 134 4.86 18.38 15.85
N ILE A 135 5.95 17.65 15.60
CA ILE A 135 6.09 16.80 14.41
C ILE A 135 4.97 15.76 14.34
N GLU A 136 4.63 15.11 15.46
CA GLU A 136 3.57 14.11 15.49
C GLU A 136 2.19 14.73 15.26
N GLU A 137 1.93 15.90 15.82
CA GLU A 137 0.71 16.68 15.56
C GLU A 137 0.61 17.08 14.08
N LEU A 138 1.70 17.53 13.46
CA LEU A 138 1.75 17.85 12.05
C LEU A 138 1.53 16.61 11.17
N ARG A 139 2.14 15.47 11.51
CA ARG A 139 1.90 14.19 10.82
C ARG A 139 0.42 13.82 10.87
N ARG A 140 -0.20 13.90 12.05
CA ARG A 140 -1.63 13.64 12.24
C ARG A 140 -2.49 14.62 11.44
N ARG A 141 -2.12 15.90 11.40
CA ARG A 141 -2.83 16.93 10.62
C ARG A 141 -2.77 16.64 9.12
N VAL A 142 -1.60 16.26 8.61
CA VAL A 142 -1.41 15.87 7.20
C VAL A 142 -2.25 14.65 6.86
N GLU A 143 -2.30 13.64 7.74
CA GLU A 143 -3.11 12.45 7.51
C GLU A 143 -4.61 12.76 7.49
N ASN A 144 -5.09 13.58 8.43
CA ASN A 144 -6.48 14.05 8.43
C ASN A 144 -6.83 14.83 7.15
N GLN A 145 -5.92 15.68 6.66
CA GLN A 145 -6.09 16.40 5.41
C GLN A 145 -6.12 15.46 4.20
N ARG A 146 -5.26 14.44 4.16
CA ARG A 146 -5.27 13.41 3.11
C ARG A 146 -6.58 12.63 3.11
N ARG A 147 -7.09 12.21 4.29
CA ARG A 147 -8.38 11.53 4.42
C ARG A 147 -9.54 12.41 3.96
N LEU A 148 -9.56 13.67 4.37
CA LEU A 148 -10.57 14.64 3.96
C LEU A 148 -10.55 14.86 2.45
N LYS A 149 -9.36 15.02 1.85
CA LYS A 149 -9.20 15.13 0.40
C LYS A 149 -9.81 13.92 -0.31
N SER A 150 -9.52 12.71 0.14
CA SER A 150 -10.07 11.48 -0.44
C SER A 150 -11.61 11.42 -0.34
N LEU A 151 -12.19 11.89 0.77
CA LEU A 151 -13.65 11.99 0.91
C LEU A 151 -14.25 13.03 -0.03
N LEU A 152 -13.62 14.20 -0.16
CA LEU A 152 -14.08 15.24 -1.08
C LEU A 152 -14.04 14.78 -2.53
N VAL A 153 -12.97 14.10 -2.95
CA VAL A 153 -12.87 13.54 -4.31
C VAL A 153 -14.01 12.57 -4.59
N ARG A 154 -14.34 11.68 -3.65
CA ARG A 154 -15.49 10.77 -3.78
C ARG A 154 -16.83 11.51 -3.82
N ALA A 155 -16.98 12.56 -3.02
CA ALA A 155 -18.20 13.38 -3.00
C ALA A 155 -18.41 14.12 -4.32
N ILE A 156 -17.33 14.68 -4.91
CA ILE A 156 -17.35 15.34 -6.20
C ILE A 156 -17.78 14.36 -7.29
N ALA A 157 -17.15 13.18 -7.38
CA ALA A 157 -17.52 12.18 -8.38
C ALA A 157 -19.01 11.76 -8.28
N LYS A 158 -19.54 11.64 -7.05
CA LYS A 158 -20.95 11.34 -6.83
C LYS A 158 -21.86 12.51 -7.21
N ALA A 159 -21.45 13.74 -6.94
CA ALA A 159 -22.18 14.95 -7.31
C ALA A 159 -22.23 15.11 -8.85
N GLU A 160 -21.11 14.86 -9.54
CA GLU A 160 -21.03 14.87 -11.01
C GLU A 160 -21.94 13.81 -11.62
N SER A 161 -21.89 12.56 -11.15
CA SER A 161 -22.79 11.49 -11.62
C SER A 161 -24.27 11.85 -11.41
N ARG A 162 -24.62 12.46 -10.27
CA ARG A 162 -25.99 12.94 -10.01
C ARG A 162 -26.39 14.09 -10.92
N ALA A 163 -25.48 15.04 -11.18
CA ALA A 163 -25.73 16.15 -12.10
C ALA A 163 -25.96 15.66 -13.53
N VAL A 164 -25.18 14.68 -13.99
CA VAL A 164 -25.41 14.03 -15.30
C VAL A 164 -26.75 13.32 -15.34
N TYR A 165 -27.10 12.54 -14.31
CA TYR A 165 -28.40 11.87 -14.24
C TYR A 165 -29.57 12.85 -14.24
N SER A 166 -29.50 13.92 -13.45
CA SER A 166 -30.54 14.95 -13.43
C SER A 166 -30.66 15.66 -14.76
N ASN A 167 -29.54 15.97 -15.43
CA ASN A 167 -29.55 16.58 -16.76
C ASN A 167 -30.16 15.66 -17.81
N ASN A 168 -29.81 14.38 -17.83
CA ASN A 168 -30.42 13.41 -18.74
C ASN A 168 -31.93 13.28 -18.49
N ARG A 169 -32.36 13.28 -17.22
CA ARG A 169 -33.78 13.27 -16.87
C ARG A 169 -34.49 14.55 -17.34
N LEU A 170 -33.88 15.72 -17.16
CA LEU A 170 -34.42 16.98 -17.69
C LEU A 170 -34.51 16.94 -19.22
N GLN A 171 -33.48 16.48 -19.92
CA GLN A 171 -33.53 16.31 -21.38
C GLN A 171 -34.63 15.34 -21.81
N SER A 172 -34.81 14.22 -21.09
CA SER A 172 -35.91 13.29 -21.33
C SER A 172 -37.28 13.87 -21.04
N LEU A 173 -37.39 14.94 -20.25
CA LEU A 173 -38.64 15.64 -19.97
C LEU A 173 -38.79 16.94 -20.77
N ALA A 174 -37.73 17.40 -21.43
CA ALA A 174 -37.73 18.63 -22.22
C ALA A 174 -38.72 18.56 -23.40
N PHE A 175 -39.02 17.37 -23.92
CA PHE A 175 -40.08 17.22 -24.93
C PHE A 175 -41.48 17.54 -24.39
N LEU A 176 -41.69 17.45 -23.07
CA LEU A 176 -42.94 17.81 -22.41
C LEU A 176 -43.03 19.29 -22.09
N GLU A 177 -41.90 20.02 -22.08
CA GLU A 177 -41.85 21.48 -21.85
C GLU A 177 -42.77 22.26 -22.81
N PRO A 178 -42.78 22.03 -24.14
CA PRO A 178 -43.73 22.70 -25.03
C PRO A 178 -45.18 22.24 -24.88
N LEU A 179 -45.45 21.07 -24.27
CA LEU A 179 -46.80 20.57 -23.97
C LEU A 179 -47.28 20.98 -22.56
N ALA A 180 -46.37 21.52 -21.74
CA ALA A 180 -46.58 21.83 -20.34
C ALA A 180 -47.65 22.90 -20.13
N ASP A 181 -47.69 23.90 -21.02
CA ASP A 181 -48.50 25.09 -20.83
C ASP A 181 -50.01 24.84 -21.03
N GLU A 182 -50.41 24.04 -22.02
CA GLU A 182 -51.85 23.89 -22.36
C GLU A 182 -52.51 22.61 -21.81
N SER A 183 -51.83 21.45 -21.87
CA SER A 183 -52.47 20.14 -21.60
C SER A 183 -52.07 19.53 -20.26
N LEU A 184 -50.83 19.73 -19.82
CA LEU A 184 -50.32 19.20 -18.56
C LEU A 184 -50.82 19.99 -17.34
N SER A 185 -51.13 21.28 -17.49
CA SER A 185 -51.71 22.11 -16.41
C SER A 185 -53.13 21.69 -16.03
N SER A 186 -53.91 21.12 -16.96
CA SER A 186 -55.27 20.60 -16.71
C SER A 186 -55.29 19.13 -16.25
N LEU A 187 -54.18 18.40 -16.41
CA LEU A 187 -54.08 16.98 -16.11
C LEU A 187 -54.27 16.64 -14.60
N PRO A 188 -53.73 17.40 -13.63
CA PRO A 188 -54.02 17.18 -12.21
C PRO A 188 -55.51 17.30 -11.89
N ALA A 189 -56.17 18.34 -12.41
CA ALA A 189 -57.61 18.54 -12.20
C ALA A 189 -58.45 17.41 -12.82
N ASN A 190 -58.05 16.91 -13.99
CA ASN A 190 -58.71 15.77 -14.64
C ASN A 190 -58.48 14.45 -13.88
N LEU A 191 -57.28 14.23 -13.35
CA LEU A 191 -56.98 13.06 -12.52
C LEU A 191 -57.72 13.11 -11.18
N ASP A 192 -57.84 14.29 -10.57
CA ASP A 192 -58.61 14.49 -9.35
C ASP A 192 -60.10 14.26 -9.62
N ALA A 193 -60.64 14.74 -10.74
CA ALA A 193 -62.01 14.47 -11.15
C ALA A 193 -62.25 12.96 -11.39
N LEU A 194 -61.33 12.28 -12.08
CA LEU A 194 -61.39 10.83 -12.30
C LEU A 194 -61.25 10.03 -10.99
N HIS A 195 -60.36 10.48 -10.09
CA HIS A 195 -60.21 9.88 -8.78
C HIS A 195 -61.50 10.04 -7.98
N ASN A 196 -62.10 11.23 -8.00
CA ASN A 196 -63.33 11.49 -7.29
C ASN A 196 -64.50 10.70 -7.89
N SER A 197 -64.55 10.52 -9.22
CA SER A 197 -65.53 9.64 -9.85
C SER A 197 -65.29 8.16 -9.55
N LEU A 198 -64.04 7.71 -9.46
CA LEU A 198 -63.70 6.35 -9.02
C LEU A 198 -64.07 6.15 -7.55
N LYS A 199 -63.81 7.13 -6.69
CA LYS A 199 -64.22 7.12 -5.28
C LYS A 199 -65.74 7.02 -5.17
N SER A 200 -66.49 7.81 -5.94
CA SER A 200 -67.95 7.75 -5.93
C SER A 200 -68.48 6.41 -6.48
N LEU A 201 -67.87 5.88 -7.55
CA LEU A 201 -68.19 4.55 -8.06
C LEU A 201 -67.89 3.44 -7.05
N THR A 202 -66.80 3.56 -6.29
CA THR A 202 -66.45 2.58 -5.23
C THR A 202 -67.33 2.72 -3.99
N SER A 203 -67.88 3.90 -3.71
CA SER A 203 -68.88 4.08 -2.65
C SER A 203 -70.28 3.60 -3.06
N ASP A 204 -70.59 3.60 -4.36
CA ASP A 204 -71.85 3.11 -4.92
C ASP A 204 -71.82 1.62 -5.28
N LEU A 205 -70.65 0.97 -5.18
CA LEU A 205 -70.53 -0.48 -5.23
C LEU A 205 -71.03 -1.06 -3.90
N PRO A 206 -72.17 -1.78 -3.85
CA PRO A 206 -72.57 -2.50 -2.65
C PRO A 206 -71.45 -3.48 -2.28
N SER A 207 -71.20 -3.67 -0.97
CA SER A 207 -70.28 -4.69 -0.42
C SER A 207 -70.72 -6.14 -0.70
N SER A 208 -71.32 -6.40 -1.86
CA SER A 208 -71.78 -7.69 -2.33
C SER A 208 -71.80 -7.72 -3.87
N LEU A 209 -70.65 -7.61 -4.52
CA LEU A 209 -70.45 -8.51 -5.66
C LEU A 209 -70.04 -9.86 -5.06
N PRO A 210 -70.66 -10.98 -5.46
CA PRO A 210 -70.08 -12.27 -5.16
C PRO A 210 -68.68 -12.25 -5.79
N THR A 211 -67.67 -12.30 -4.94
CA THR A 211 -66.36 -12.77 -5.34
C THR A 211 -66.54 -14.20 -5.83
N THR A 212 -66.89 -14.36 -7.10
CA THR A 212 -66.57 -15.58 -7.84
C THR A 212 -65.05 -15.54 -8.05
N HIS A 213 -64.31 -15.74 -6.96
CA HIS A 213 -62.94 -16.20 -7.06
C HIS A 213 -63.03 -17.56 -7.75
N PRO A 214 -62.36 -17.80 -8.89
CA PRO A 214 -61.94 -19.17 -9.18
C PRO A 214 -61.10 -19.59 -7.97
N SER A 215 -61.49 -20.68 -7.32
CA SER A 215 -60.84 -21.21 -6.12
C SER A 215 -59.32 -21.20 -6.30
N ALA A 216 -58.63 -20.30 -5.59
CA ALA A 216 -57.19 -20.38 -5.46
C ALA A 216 -56.89 -21.46 -4.41
N ASP A 217 -56.02 -22.41 -4.76
CA ASP A 217 -55.58 -23.49 -3.87
C ASP A 217 -55.20 -22.94 -2.49
N PRO A 218 -55.73 -23.48 -1.38
CA PRO A 218 -55.42 -22.99 -0.02
C PRO A 218 -53.95 -23.23 0.39
N THR A 219 -53.13 -23.83 -0.47
CA THR A 219 -51.74 -24.19 -0.20
C THR A 219 -50.72 -23.19 -0.75
N LYS A 220 -51.12 -22.23 -1.61
CA LYS A 220 -50.20 -21.24 -2.19
C LYS A 220 -50.50 -19.83 -1.67
N PRO A 221 -49.47 -19.08 -1.23
CA PRO A 221 -49.68 -17.76 -0.68
C PRO A 221 -50.15 -16.78 -1.77
N PRO A 222 -51.02 -15.82 -1.44
CA PRO A 222 -51.81 -15.02 -2.40
C PRO A 222 -50.98 -14.09 -3.31
N TRP A 223 -49.71 -13.86 -2.99
CA TRP A 223 -48.80 -13.03 -3.80
C TRP A 223 -48.21 -13.74 -5.02
N GLN A 224 -48.36 -15.07 -5.11
CA GLN A 224 -47.87 -15.85 -6.25
C GLN A 224 -48.94 -16.11 -7.32
N THR A 225 -50.22 -15.93 -6.98
CA THR A 225 -51.34 -16.30 -7.87
C THR A 225 -51.82 -15.13 -8.72
N SER A 226 -51.50 -13.88 -8.36
CA SER A 226 -51.82 -12.71 -9.17
C SER A 226 -50.93 -11.49 -8.85
N GLN A 227 -50.71 -10.64 -9.85
CA GLN A 227 -49.99 -9.35 -9.69
C GLN A 227 -50.67 -8.45 -8.65
N ARG A 228 -52.00 -8.50 -8.54
CA ARG A 228 -52.77 -7.77 -7.52
C ARG A 228 -52.50 -8.30 -6.12
N GLY A 229 -52.39 -9.62 -5.96
CA GLY A 229 -51.99 -10.24 -4.70
C GLY A 229 -50.57 -9.86 -4.27
N TYR A 230 -49.63 -9.76 -5.22
CA TYR A 230 -48.27 -9.27 -4.94
C TYR A 230 -48.27 -7.83 -4.46
N LEU A 231 -49.03 -6.94 -5.11
CA LEU A 231 -49.13 -5.54 -4.70
C LEU A 231 -49.76 -5.40 -3.31
N GLN A 232 -50.82 -6.15 -3.01
CA GLN A 232 -51.43 -6.14 -1.67
C GLN A 232 -50.49 -6.67 -0.59
N TRP A 233 -49.74 -7.74 -0.88
CA TRP A 233 -48.72 -8.26 0.01
C TRP A 233 -47.57 -7.28 0.22
N ALA A 234 -47.05 -6.65 -0.85
CA ALA A 234 -45.95 -5.70 -0.77
C ALA A 234 -46.35 -4.44 0.01
N VAL A 235 -47.56 -3.92 -0.22
CA VAL A 235 -48.11 -2.79 0.54
C VAL A 235 -48.30 -3.17 2.01
N ASN A 236 -48.86 -4.35 2.32
CA ASN A 236 -49.02 -4.80 3.69
C ASN A 236 -47.66 -4.98 4.39
N LYS A 237 -46.67 -5.57 3.72
CA LYS A 237 -45.32 -5.74 4.25
C LYS A 237 -44.63 -4.41 4.54
N LEU A 238 -44.83 -3.42 3.67
CA LEU A 238 -44.28 -2.07 3.86
C LEU A 238 -44.97 -1.33 5.01
N VAL A 239 -46.28 -1.48 5.16
CA VAL A 239 -47.04 -0.95 6.31
C VAL A 239 -46.66 -1.66 7.61
N GLU A 240 -46.42 -2.96 7.59
CA GLU A 240 -45.92 -3.73 8.75
C GLU A 240 -44.53 -3.29 9.17
N ASN A 241 -43.61 -3.10 8.22
CA ASN A 241 -42.27 -2.55 8.49
C ASN A 241 -42.34 -1.13 9.07
N ALA A 242 -43.22 -0.27 8.54
CA ALA A 242 -43.41 1.07 9.10
C ALA A 242 -44.03 1.03 10.50
N ARG A 243 -44.93 0.07 10.78
CA ARG A 243 -45.50 -0.13 12.13
C ARG A 243 -44.47 -0.67 13.13
N SER A 244 -43.57 -1.56 12.72
CA SER A 244 -42.50 -2.07 13.58
C SER A 244 -41.45 -1.00 13.87
N GLU A 245 -41.10 -0.19 12.87
CA GLU A 245 -40.20 0.96 13.02
C GLU A 245 -40.81 2.05 13.91
N ARG A 246 -42.12 2.30 13.81
CA ARG A 246 -42.87 3.18 14.73
C ARG A 246 -42.80 2.67 16.17
N LYS A 247 -42.92 1.36 16.40
CA LYS A 247 -42.87 0.74 17.73
C LYS A 247 -41.47 0.85 18.36
N SER A 248 -40.41 0.83 17.53
CA SER A 248 -39.02 1.05 17.95
C SER A 248 -38.74 2.51 18.35
N LEU A 249 -39.32 3.48 17.63
CA LEU A 249 -39.03 4.92 17.79
C LEU A 249 -40.03 5.68 18.67
N GLY A 250 -41.07 5.03 19.21
CA GLY A 250 -42.01 5.65 20.17
C GLY A 250 -42.84 6.84 19.64
N GLY A 251 -42.98 6.99 18.32
CA GLY A 251 -43.59 8.18 17.69
C GLY A 251 -45.12 8.13 17.51
N THR A 252 -45.78 9.29 17.65
CA THR A 252 -47.25 9.48 17.51
C THR A 252 -47.75 9.62 16.06
N GLN A 253 -46.88 9.64 15.06
CA GLN A 253 -47.26 9.84 13.65
C GLN A 253 -48.04 8.65 13.03
N SER A 254 -48.91 8.95 12.06
CA SER A 254 -49.69 7.94 11.33
C SER A 254 -48.79 6.97 10.57
N ALA A 255 -49.03 5.66 10.70
CA ALA A 255 -48.22 4.61 10.07
C ALA A 255 -48.11 4.74 8.55
N ILE A 256 -49.11 5.36 7.90
CA ILE A 256 -49.13 5.62 6.46
C ILE A 256 -48.15 6.77 6.10
N GLY A 257 -48.02 7.79 6.96
CA GLY A 257 -47.06 8.87 6.77
C GLY A 257 -45.62 8.40 6.93
N LEU A 258 -45.36 7.58 7.96
CA LEU A 258 -44.06 6.93 8.16
C LEU A 258 -43.73 5.97 7.00
N ALA A 259 -44.71 5.22 6.47
CA ALA A 259 -44.51 4.36 5.30
C ALA A 259 -44.13 5.13 4.03
N ALA A 260 -44.70 6.33 3.81
CA ALA A 260 -44.34 7.19 2.70
C ALA A 260 -42.95 7.83 2.87
N GLU A 261 -42.58 8.17 4.10
CA GLU A 261 -41.23 8.65 4.43
C GLU A 261 -40.18 7.55 4.33
N THR A 262 -40.49 6.33 4.75
CA THR A 262 -39.58 5.18 4.63
C THR A 262 -39.44 4.74 3.18
N ALA A 263 -40.51 4.76 2.38
CA ALA A 263 -40.42 4.56 0.93
C ALA A 263 -39.52 5.61 0.24
N ASN A 264 -39.53 6.85 0.72
CA ASN A 264 -38.61 7.91 0.27
C ASN A 264 -37.21 7.83 0.91
N SER A 265 -37.03 7.05 1.99
CA SER A 265 -35.75 6.87 2.67
C SER A 265 -35.00 5.63 2.22
N ILE A 266 -35.68 4.62 1.68
CA ILE A 266 -35.09 3.43 1.04
C ILE A 266 -34.30 3.93 -0.17
N GLY A 267 -32.99 4.11 0.01
CA GLY A 267 -32.10 4.77 -0.95
C GLY A 267 -31.27 5.93 -0.37
N ARG A 268 -31.47 6.29 0.90
CA ARG A 268 -30.61 7.24 1.63
C ARG A 268 -29.37 6.55 2.18
N VAL A 269 -28.38 7.39 2.49
CA VAL A 269 -27.02 7.04 2.96
C VAL A 269 -27.01 6.15 4.22
N THR A 270 -28.10 6.13 4.99
CA THR A 270 -28.26 5.28 6.18
C THR A 270 -28.34 3.80 5.86
N ASP A 271 -28.95 3.43 4.71
CA ASP A 271 -29.06 2.01 4.30
C ASP A 271 -27.73 1.51 3.73
N VAL A 272 -26.99 2.37 3.03
CA VAL A 272 -25.61 2.09 2.59
C VAL A 272 -24.69 1.91 3.79
N ARG A 273 -24.85 2.71 4.85
CA ARG A 273 -24.07 2.58 6.09
C ARG A 273 -24.40 1.29 6.84
N ARG A 274 -25.68 0.90 6.87
CA ARG A 274 -26.13 -0.33 7.53
C ARG A 274 -25.68 -1.58 6.76
N ALA A 275 -25.69 -1.54 5.43
CA ALA A 275 -25.13 -2.60 4.58
C ALA A 275 -23.60 -2.73 4.73
N LEU A 276 -22.89 -1.60 4.92
CA LEU A 276 -21.45 -1.61 5.13
C LEU A 276 -21.08 -2.19 6.51
N MET A 277 -21.86 -1.87 7.55
CA MET A 277 -21.68 -2.45 8.89
C MET A 277 -22.03 -3.94 8.96
N ALA A 278 -23.00 -4.41 8.17
CA ALA A 278 -23.34 -5.84 8.08
C ALA A 278 -22.28 -6.67 7.33
N LEU A 279 -21.40 -6.02 6.55
CA LEU A 279 -20.21 -6.63 5.95
C LEU A 279 -18.98 -6.57 6.86
N GLU A 280 -19.08 -5.89 8.01
CA GLU A 280 -17.99 -5.66 8.96
C GLU A 280 -18.10 -6.58 10.20
N GLU A 281 -19.00 -7.56 10.19
CA GLU A 281 -18.89 -8.68 11.14
C GLU A 281 -17.71 -9.58 10.74
N PRO A 282 -16.76 -9.84 11.66
CA PRO A 282 -15.58 -10.64 11.40
C PRO A 282 -16.00 -12.10 11.23
N GLY A 283 -15.54 -12.72 10.14
CA GLY A 283 -15.62 -14.16 9.95
C GLY A 283 -14.95 -14.88 11.12
N ASP A 284 -15.65 -15.89 11.62
CA ASP A 284 -15.18 -16.82 12.64
C ASP A 284 -13.74 -17.29 12.35
N ASP A 285 -12.91 -17.20 13.38
CA ASP A 285 -11.55 -17.71 13.39
C ASP A 285 -11.57 -19.23 13.14
N ASP A 286 -11.00 -19.65 12.01
CA ASP A 286 -10.70 -21.04 11.71
C ASP A 286 -9.72 -21.60 12.76
N GLU A 287 -10.23 -22.52 13.57
CA GLU A 287 -9.48 -23.43 14.45
C GLU A 287 -8.52 -24.29 13.60
N LEU A 288 -7.22 -24.00 13.69
CA LEU A 288 -6.15 -24.84 13.12
C LEU A 288 -5.98 -26.12 13.96
N PRO A 289 -5.81 -27.31 13.33
CA PRO A 289 -5.61 -28.56 14.05
C PRO A 289 -4.19 -28.69 14.58
N ASP A 290 -4.11 -29.04 15.86
CA ASP A 290 -2.90 -29.44 16.58
C ASP A 290 -2.25 -30.66 15.91
N SER A 291 -0.99 -30.51 15.48
CA SER A 291 -0.14 -31.60 15.01
C SER A 291 1.24 -31.46 15.64
N SER A 292 1.37 -32.03 16.84
CA SER A 292 2.65 -32.41 17.43
C SER A 292 2.59 -33.90 17.80
N GLN A 293 3.24 -34.72 16.97
CA GLN A 293 3.96 -35.91 17.39
C GLN A 293 5.45 -35.57 17.41
#